data_AF-A0A4R1GIE4-F1
#
_entry.id   AF-A0A4R1GIE4-F1
#
_cell.length_a   1.000
_cell.length_b   1.000
_cell.length_c   1.000
_cell.angle_alpha   90.00
_cell.angle_beta   90.00
_cell.angle_gamma   90.00
#
_symmetry.space_group_name_H-M   'P 1'
#
loop_
_entity.id
_entity.type
_entity.pdbx_description
1 polymer ?
#
loop_
_entity_poly.entity_id
_entity_poly.type
_entity_poly.pdbx_seq_one_letter_code
_entity_poly.pdbx_strand_id
1 'polypeptide(L)'
;MSTTLFDLLWQLKRELEKSGGERVELPQLIDDPAYRQTVVARLASASVSPALKSLIPYLDTPGVLDIGQSLELPADHVDASLDAAQTTSSKKPAVVVKPKKRSTGLMLVFVVLVAVLAGIGLMGRELLSGFGEVPQRLVRDAEPAPVSRSVNAVAAAQPQADAAVAEPSVDTLFRLHGSNTIGESLAPALLEAFWEREGINDISLEQLEADVERDMLIRTEEGAEPQRIELKAHGSSTGFKGLAKQQADLAMASRRIKENERQALEPLYGDLSSVNAEHVIGMDGLAIIVHPENPLNSLATEQLAQLFSGEVSNWSELGGPDLPVVIYSRDSNSGTWDSFNSMVLKQHAATLSEEAIRLESSSELSERVSQEAGAIGFIGLPYVLRAKALAVADEVGALPVFPTSFTISTEDYPLTRRLYIYEPTNLPLDSVAHRFVEFIGSEEGQEVVRETGFVSQNIRRIQPALNEELPDEYLDIASGGSRLSLNFRFKSGTFVLDSKAQRDMSRVIRFFENNPGQSVVLIGFSDNVGESERNRQLSLQRAQIVRDELLARGINVVAVHGMGDQVPVASNETAAGRDRNRRVEVWVRGYNSGVALR
;
A
#
# COMPACT_ATOMS: atom_id res chain seq x y z
N MET A 1 -6.95 -14.23 27.95
CA MET A 1 -6.42 -14.14 26.58
C MET A 1 -5.16 -13.29 26.65
N SER A 2 -4.17 -13.52 25.79
CA SER A 2 -3.10 -12.53 25.61
C SER A 2 -3.68 -11.33 24.88
N THR A 3 -3.42 -10.12 25.39
CA THR A 3 -3.87 -8.87 24.79
C THR A 3 -2.65 -8.16 24.23
N THR A 4 -2.69 -7.74 22.96
CA THR A 4 -1.54 -7.06 22.35
C THR A 4 -1.44 -5.62 22.84
N LEU A 5 -0.25 -5.01 22.78
CA LEU A 5 -0.15 -3.57 23.01
C LEU A 5 -1.01 -2.79 21.99
N PHE A 6 -1.19 -3.26 20.76
CA PHE A 6 -2.15 -2.65 19.82
C PHE A 6 -3.56 -2.59 20.40
N ASP A 7 -4.12 -3.71 20.87
CA ASP A 7 -5.46 -3.78 21.45
C ASP A 7 -5.59 -2.82 22.66
N LEU A 8 -4.54 -2.68 23.46
CA LEU A 8 -4.50 -1.84 24.65
C LEU A 8 -4.38 -0.34 24.32
N LEU A 9 -3.56 0.03 23.32
CA LEU A 9 -3.52 1.39 22.78
C LEU A 9 -4.84 1.78 22.11
N TRP A 10 -5.51 0.81 21.48
CA TRP A 10 -6.80 1.00 20.85
C TRP A 10 -7.92 1.20 21.89
N GLN A 11 -7.94 0.40 22.97
CA GLN A 11 -8.81 0.62 24.13
C GLN A 11 -8.54 1.98 24.80
N LEU A 12 -7.25 2.36 24.93
CA LEU A 12 -6.83 3.66 25.47
C LEU A 12 -7.41 4.82 24.64
N LYS A 13 -7.26 4.77 23.30
CA LYS A 13 -7.90 5.73 22.38
C LYS A 13 -9.40 5.83 22.65
N ARG A 14 -10.10 4.69 22.65
CA ARG A 14 -11.56 4.65 22.79
C ARG A 14 -12.05 5.30 24.08
N GLU A 15 -11.47 4.94 25.23
CA GLU A 15 -11.94 5.50 26.52
C GLU A 15 -11.52 6.98 26.72
N LEU A 16 -10.37 7.42 26.18
CA LEU A 16 -9.99 8.84 26.20
C LEU A 16 -10.94 9.69 25.36
N GLU A 17 -11.22 9.29 24.12
CA GLU A 17 -12.16 10.01 23.22
C GLU A 17 -13.59 10.03 23.80
N LYS A 18 -14.05 8.89 24.32
CA LYS A 18 -15.35 8.75 24.98
C LYS A 18 -15.48 9.58 26.26
N SER A 19 -14.36 9.91 26.92
CA SER A 19 -14.35 10.82 28.08
C SER A 19 -14.53 12.31 27.71
N GLY A 20 -14.67 12.63 26.42
CA GLY A 20 -14.77 14.00 25.91
C GLY A 20 -13.41 14.66 25.64
N GLY A 21 -12.33 13.87 25.59
CA GLY A 21 -11.02 14.33 25.17
C GLY A 21 -10.92 14.54 23.65
N GLU A 22 -9.89 15.27 23.23
CA GLU A 22 -9.49 15.33 21.82
C GLU A 22 -9.14 13.95 21.26
N ARG A 23 -9.29 13.80 19.94
CA ARG A 23 -8.94 12.59 19.17
C ARG A 23 -7.50 12.13 19.46
N VAL A 24 -7.31 10.83 19.60
CA VAL A 24 -6.00 10.21 19.80
C VAL A 24 -5.56 9.54 18.50
N GLU A 25 -4.59 10.14 17.80
CA GLU A 25 -4.08 9.58 16.56
C GLU A 25 -3.20 8.37 16.85
N LEU A 26 -3.72 7.16 16.61
CA LEU A 26 -3.00 5.91 16.85
C LEU A 26 -1.62 5.86 16.14
N PRO A 27 -1.46 6.29 14.87
CA PRO A 27 -0.14 6.37 14.25
C PRO A 27 0.82 7.28 15.04
N GLN A 28 0.40 8.48 15.47
CA GLN A 28 1.27 9.38 16.25
C GLN A 28 1.55 8.81 17.65
N LEU A 29 0.57 8.15 18.28
CA LEU A 29 0.76 7.45 19.56
C LEU A 29 1.80 6.32 19.44
N ILE A 30 1.83 5.60 18.31
CA ILE A 30 2.79 4.53 18.05
C ILE A 30 4.16 5.11 17.68
N ASP A 31 4.20 6.11 16.79
CA ASP A 31 5.41 6.55 16.08
C ASP A 31 6.12 7.79 16.66
N ASP A 32 5.49 8.55 17.56
CA ASP A 32 6.02 9.81 18.10
C ASP A 32 6.05 9.86 19.65
N PRO A 33 7.24 9.80 20.27
CA PRO A 33 7.41 9.97 21.72
C PRO A 33 6.90 11.31 22.27
N ALA A 34 6.99 12.41 21.51
CA ALA A 34 6.52 13.72 21.96
C ALA A 34 4.99 13.77 22.01
N TYR A 35 4.33 13.27 20.96
CA TYR A 35 2.87 13.09 20.97
C TYR A 35 2.43 12.17 22.12
N ARG A 36 3.12 11.04 22.35
CA ARG A 36 2.85 10.15 23.50
C ARG A 36 2.89 10.88 24.83
N GLN A 37 3.84 11.77 25.08
CA GLN A 37 3.88 12.54 26.33
C GLN A 37 2.63 13.42 26.52
N THR A 38 2.05 13.96 25.44
CA THR A 38 0.76 14.68 25.52
C THR A 38 -0.39 13.74 25.93
N VAL A 39 -0.38 12.50 25.46
CA VAL A 39 -1.41 11.49 25.79
C VAL A 39 -1.20 10.91 27.19
N VAL A 40 0.04 10.71 27.64
CA VAL A 40 0.37 10.34 29.03
C VAL A 40 -0.11 11.41 30.01
N ALA A 41 0.10 12.69 29.70
CA ALA A 41 -0.40 13.80 30.53
C ALA A 41 -1.94 13.83 30.61
N ARG A 42 -2.64 13.54 29.51
CA ARG A 42 -4.11 13.37 29.48
C ARG A 42 -4.53 12.15 30.31
N LEU A 43 -3.88 11.00 30.10
CA LEU A 43 -4.17 9.73 30.77
C LEU A 43 -4.01 9.81 32.30
N ALA A 44 -3.02 10.55 32.78
CA ALA A 44 -2.83 10.80 34.21
C ALA A 44 -4.08 11.46 34.83
N SER A 45 -4.62 12.51 34.20
CA SER A 45 -5.77 13.27 34.68
C SER A 45 -7.14 12.65 34.36
N ALA A 46 -7.24 11.82 33.31
CA ALA A 46 -8.50 11.27 32.83
C ALA A 46 -9.15 10.22 33.76
N SER A 47 -10.47 10.14 33.76
CA SER A 47 -11.26 9.15 34.53
C SER A 47 -11.36 7.79 33.83
N VAL A 48 -10.22 7.23 33.39
CA VAL A 48 -10.13 5.90 32.76
C VAL A 48 -9.68 4.82 33.75
N SER A 49 -9.77 3.54 33.35
CA SER A 49 -9.50 2.39 34.22
C SER A 49 -8.04 2.32 34.71
N PRO A 50 -7.78 1.72 35.89
CA PRO A 50 -6.41 1.50 36.38
C PRO A 50 -5.55 0.67 35.41
N ALA A 51 -6.15 -0.30 34.71
CA ALA A 51 -5.49 -1.08 33.66
C ALA A 51 -4.93 -0.20 32.54
N LEU A 52 -5.72 0.75 32.02
CA LEU A 52 -5.22 1.70 31.00
C LEU A 52 -4.17 2.66 31.56
N LYS A 53 -4.24 3.04 32.84
CA LYS A 53 -3.18 3.82 33.50
C LYS A 53 -1.88 3.04 33.71
N SER A 54 -1.93 1.70 33.77
CA SER A 54 -0.73 0.85 33.80
C SER A 54 0.04 0.81 32.47
N LEU A 55 -0.51 1.39 31.39
CA LEU A 55 0.18 1.55 30.11
C LEU A 55 1.24 2.67 30.12
N ILE A 56 1.22 3.59 31.11
CA ILE A 56 2.12 4.76 31.14
C ILE A 56 3.61 4.38 30.95
N PRO A 57 4.19 3.40 31.67
CA PRO A 57 5.59 3.00 31.48
C PRO A 57 5.92 2.50 30.07
N TYR A 58 4.94 1.92 29.37
CA TYR A 58 5.10 1.48 27.98
C TYR A 58 5.03 2.68 27.02
N LEU A 59 4.14 3.65 27.27
CA LEU A 59 4.06 4.90 26.51
C LEU A 59 5.31 5.77 26.68
N ASP A 60 5.98 5.71 27.82
CA ASP A 60 7.26 6.40 28.10
C ASP A 60 8.47 5.77 27.37
N THR A 61 8.30 4.63 26.69
CA THR A 61 9.37 3.98 25.90
C THR A 61 9.87 4.91 24.77
N PRO A 62 11.19 5.09 24.58
CA PRO A 62 11.73 5.91 23.50
C PRO A 62 11.66 5.21 22.13
N GLY A 63 11.35 5.95 21.08
CA GLY A 63 11.28 5.46 19.69
C GLY A 63 9.85 5.16 19.23
N VAL A 64 9.69 4.17 18.36
CA VAL A 64 8.36 3.65 17.93
C VAL A 64 7.97 2.50 18.86
N LEU A 65 6.70 2.43 19.27
CA LEU A 65 6.21 1.31 20.08
C LEU A 65 6.11 0.03 19.23
N ASP A 66 6.67 -1.09 19.70
CA ASP A 66 6.20 -2.38 19.19
C ASP A 66 4.79 -2.65 19.73
N ILE A 67 3.82 -2.65 18.82
CA ILE A 67 2.42 -2.94 19.13
C ILE A 67 2.10 -4.45 19.09
N GLY A 68 3.02 -5.28 18.60
CA GLY A 68 2.85 -6.73 18.49
C GLY A 68 3.00 -7.47 19.82
N GLN A 69 3.83 -6.95 20.74
CA GLN A 69 4.04 -7.55 22.07
C GLN A 69 2.71 -7.84 22.79
N SER A 70 2.59 -9.05 23.33
CA SER A 70 1.53 -9.41 24.27
C SER A 70 1.89 -8.90 25.65
N LEU A 71 0.96 -8.22 26.32
CA LEU A 71 1.17 -7.70 27.67
C LEU A 71 0.30 -8.46 28.70
N GLU A 72 0.94 -9.01 29.73
CA GLU A 72 0.25 -9.52 30.91
C GLU A 72 -0.12 -8.35 31.82
N LEU A 73 -1.34 -7.82 31.65
CA LEU A 73 -1.92 -6.89 32.60
C LEU A 73 -2.32 -7.62 33.91
N PRO A 74 -2.31 -6.94 35.07
CA PRO A 74 -2.80 -7.50 36.32
C PRO A 74 -4.22 -8.06 36.16
N ALA A 75 -4.47 -9.26 36.70
CA ALA A 75 -5.63 -10.10 36.38
C ALA A 75 -7.02 -9.56 36.84
N ASP A 76 -7.09 -8.33 37.35
CA ASP A 76 -8.34 -7.66 37.68
C ASP A 76 -9.05 -7.20 36.38
N HIS A 77 -10.03 -8.02 35.98
CA HIS A 77 -11.03 -7.83 34.91
C HIS A 77 -10.68 -8.38 33.51
N VAL A 78 -11.05 -9.64 33.30
CA VAL A 78 -11.78 -10.01 32.08
C VAL A 78 -13.26 -9.71 32.32
N ASP A 79 -13.80 -8.81 31.48
CA ASP A 79 -15.22 -8.49 31.27
C ASP A 79 -16.12 -8.06 32.46
N ALA A 80 -16.88 -6.98 32.24
CA ALA A 80 -17.98 -6.53 33.11
C ALA A 80 -19.25 -6.18 32.31
N SER A 81 -19.30 -6.63 31.06
CA SER A 81 -20.30 -6.31 30.03
C SER A 81 -21.11 -7.55 29.60
N LEU A 82 -20.52 -8.75 29.61
CA LEU A 82 -21.16 -9.99 29.13
C LEU A 82 -22.25 -10.57 30.07
N ASP A 83 -22.11 -10.43 31.40
CA ASP A 83 -22.97 -11.16 32.36
C ASP A 83 -24.37 -10.55 32.60
N ALA A 84 -24.65 -9.36 32.07
CA ALA A 84 -25.91 -8.65 32.32
C ALA A 84 -27.15 -9.28 31.62
N ALA A 85 -26.97 -10.27 30.75
CA ALA A 85 -28.02 -10.78 29.86
C ALA A 85 -28.75 -12.07 30.31
N GLN A 86 -28.32 -12.75 31.38
CA GLN A 86 -28.76 -14.13 31.69
C GLN A 86 -29.63 -14.34 32.96
N THR A 87 -30.47 -13.38 33.38
CA THR A 87 -31.26 -13.51 34.64
C THR A 87 -32.78 -13.29 34.58
N THR A 88 -33.49 -13.65 33.49
CA THR A 88 -34.97 -13.79 33.50
C THR A 88 -35.52 -15.00 32.73
N SER A 89 -35.24 -16.22 33.18
CA SER A 89 -35.88 -17.44 32.62
C SER A 89 -37.17 -17.82 33.36
N SER A 90 -38.33 -17.71 32.68
CA SER A 90 -39.60 -18.27 33.17
C SER A 90 -40.04 -19.46 32.30
N LYS A 91 -40.24 -20.62 32.94
CA LYS A 91 -40.50 -21.90 32.26
C LYS A 91 -41.92 -22.01 31.71
N LYS A 92 -42.07 -22.46 30.45
CA LYS A 92 -43.16 -23.36 29.98
C LYS A 92 -42.76 -24.05 28.64
N PRO A 93 -43.46 -25.12 28.19
CA PRO A 93 -42.78 -26.29 27.63
C PRO A 93 -42.62 -26.32 26.09
N ALA A 94 -41.75 -27.23 25.64
CA ALA A 94 -41.41 -27.46 24.25
C ALA A 94 -42.54 -28.04 23.39
N VAL A 95 -42.52 -27.69 22.11
CA VAL A 95 -43.32 -28.31 21.03
C VAL A 95 -42.38 -29.07 20.10
N VAL A 96 -42.63 -30.36 19.88
CA VAL A 96 -41.79 -31.23 19.05
C VAL A 96 -42.23 -31.17 17.58
N VAL A 97 -41.34 -30.70 16.70
CA VAL A 97 -41.52 -30.76 15.24
C VAL A 97 -40.62 -31.85 14.66
N LYS A 98 -41.17 -32.69 13.76
CA LYS A 98 -40.48 -33.87 13.22
C LYS A 98 -39.68 -33.55 11.95
N PRO A 99 -38.50 -34.17 11.73
CA PRO A 99 -37.74 -34.00 10.49
C PRO A 99 -38.47 -34.64 9.29
N LYS A 100 -38.36 -34.00 8.13
CA LYS A 100 -39.00 -34.41 6.87
C LYS A 100 -38.04 -35.32 6.08
N LYS A 101 -38.44 -36.56 5.79
CA LYS A 101 -37.61 -37.55 5.09
C LYS A 101 -37.23 -37.07 3.67
N ARG A 102 -35.96 -37.25 3.29
CA ARG A 102 -35.56 -37.51 1.89
C ARG A 102 -35.44 -39.03 1.67
N SER A 103 -35.73 -39.49 0.46
CA SER A 103 -35.84 -40.91 0.11
C SER A 103 -34.55 -41.48 -0.49
N THR A 104 -34.18 -42.69 -0.10
CA THR A 104 -33.10 -43.49 -0.70
C THR A 104 -33.65 -44.48 -1.72
N GLY A 105 -32.86 -44.75 -2.77
CA GLY A 105 -33.19 -45.65 -3.89
C GLY A 105 -32.77 -45.02 -5.23
N LEU A 106 -32.08 -45.70 -6.15
CA LEU A 106 -31.60 -47.09 -6.18
C LEU A 106 -30.21 -47.15 -6.84
N MET A 107 -29.45 -48.22 -6.59
CA MET A 107 -28.08 -48.40 -7.10
C MET A 107 -28.03 -49.38 -8.29
N LEU A 108 -27.02 -49.18 -9.16
CA LEU A 108 -26.42 -50.17 -10.08
C LEU A 108 -27.13 -50.50 -11.41
N VAL A 109 -26.50 -50.10 -12.53
CA VAL A 109 -26.07 -50.92 -13.69
C VAL A 109 -25.17 -49.98 -14.53
N PHE A 110 -23.85 -50.14 -14.75
CA PHE A 110 -22.95 -51.21 -15.25
C PHE A 110 -22.38 -50.89 -16.66
N VAL A 111 -21.12 -50.44 -16.70
CA VAL A 111 -20.09 -50.68 -17.76
C VAL A 111 -20.15 -49.90 -19.10
N VAL A 112 -18.95 -49.66 -19.67
CA VAL A 112 -18.59 -48.84 -20.87
C VAL A 112 -18.78 -47.32 -20.61
N LEU A 113 -17.77 -46.42 -20.72
CA LEU A 113 -16.75 -46.28 -21.77
C LEU A 113 -15.43 -45.63 -21.23
N VAL A 114 -14.36 -46.41 -21.04
CA VAL A 114 -12.99 -45.88 -20.79
C VAL A 114 -12.03 -46.53 -21.79
N ALA A 115 -12.06 -46.07 -23.06
CA ALA A 115 -11.21 -46.64 -24.12
C ALA A 115 -11.06 -45.79 -25.41
N VAL A 116 -10.91 -44.46 -25.37
CA VAL A 116 -10.37 -43.68 -26.54
C VAL A 116 -9.46 -42.52 -26.08
N LEU A 117 -8.33 -42.83 -25.44
CA LEU A 117 -7.22 -41.89 -25.24
C LEU A 117 -5.87 -42.64 -25.34
N ALA A 118 -5.60 -43.27 -26.49
CA ALA A 118 -4.28 -43.83 -26.81
C ALA A 118 -4.11 -43.90 -28.34
N GLY A 119 -3.05 -43.25 -28.86
CA GLY A 119 -2.87 -43.01 -30.30
C GLY A 119 -3.76 -41.85 -30.82
N ILE A 120 -3.30 -41.01 -31.73
CA ILE A 120 -2.13 -41.10 -32.61
C ILE A 120 -1.19 -39.90 -32.39
N GLY A 121 0.11 -40.16 -32.40
CA GLY A 121 1.12 -39.12 -32.59
C GLY A 121 2.48 -39.72 -32.94
N LEU A 122 2.91 -39.58 -34.20
CA LEU A 122 4.32 -39.58 -34.65
C LEU A 122 4.42 -39.46 -36.19
N MET A 123 5.44 -38.73 -36.65
CA MET A 123 6.00 -38.66 -38.01
C MET A 123 5.09 -38.05 -39.12
N GLY A 124 5.62 -37.31 -40.11
CA GLY A 124 7.03 -36.98 -40.41
C GLY A 124 7.19 -35.68 -41.22
N ARG A 125 8.44 -35.26 -41.45
CA ARG A 125 8.84 -34.00 -42.13
C ARG A 125 9.04 -34.18 -43.65
N GLU A 126 8.91 -33.05 -44.35
CA GLU A 126 9.50 -32.70 -45.67
C GLU A 126 9.14 -33.52 -46.92
N LEU A 127 8.72 -32.83 -47.99
CA LEU A 127 9.46 -32.84 -49.26
C LEU A 127 9.10 -31.65 -50.20
N LEU A 128 10.14 -30.92 -50.61
CA LEU A 128 10.39 -30.21 -51.88
C LEU A 128 9.24 -29.63 -52.76
N SER A 129 9.20 -28.29 -52.81
CA SER A 129 9.23 -27.40 -54.00
C SER A 129 8.94 -27.92 -55.44
N GLY A 130 8.19 -27.12 -56.20
CA GLY A 130 8.53 -26.83 -57.61
C GLY A 130 7.37 -26.60 -58.60
N PHE A 131 7.46 -25.49 -59.38
CA PHE A 131 6.71 -25.19 -60.62
C PHE A 131 5.17 -25.02 -60.50
N GLY A 132 4.47 -24.26 -61.35
CA GLY A 132 4.93 -23.43 -62.47
C GLY A 132 3.84 -22.51 -63.08
N GLU A 133 4.32 -21.61 -63.93
CA GLU A 133 3.71 -20.48 -64.69
C GLU A 133 2.24 -20.48 -65.15
N VAL A 134 1.74 -19.24 -65.33
CA VAL A 134 0.43 -18.80 -65.89
C VAL A 134 0.57 -18.53 -67.40
N PRO A 135 -0.39 -18.92 -68.30
CA PRO A 135 -1.19 -17.89 -69.02
C PRO A 135 -2.55 -18.26 -69.67
N GLN A 136 -3.55 -17.35 -69.58
CA GLN A 136 -4.48 -16.91 -70.66
C GLN A 136 -5.52 -17.97 -71.24
N ARG A 137 -6.64 -17.70 -71.96
CA ARG A 137 -7.38 -16.54 -72.56
C ARG A 137 -8.79 -17.03 -73.08
N LEU A 138 -9.79 -16.31 -73.65
CA LEU A 138 -10.14 -14.88 -73.91
C LEU A 138 -11.67 -14.75 -74.24
N VAL A 139 -12.50 -14.05 -73.44
CA VAL A 139 -13.76 -13.35 -73.87
C VAL A 139 -13.90 -12.11 -72.94
N ARG A 140 -13.96 -10.82 -73.33
CA ARG A 140 -14.82 -10.04 -74.26
C ARG A 140 -16.27 -9.89 -73.76
N ASP A 141 -16.97 -8.76 -73.89
CA ASP A 141 -16.72 -7.51 -74.68
C ASP A 141 -16.67 -6.21 -73.83
N ALA A 142 -17.00 -5.03 -74.38
CA ALA A 142 -16.48 -3.71 -73.94
C ALA A 142 -17.53 -2.64 -73.51
N GLU A 143 -16.97 -1.54 -72.97
CA GLU A 143 -17.46 -0.17 -72.66
C GLU A 143 -18.62 0.44 -73.50
N PRO A 144 -19.32 1.53 -73.04
CA PRO A 144 -18.76 2.67 -72.28
C PRO A 144 -19.64 3.39 -71.22
N ALA A 145 -19.06 4.45 -70.61
CA ALA A 145 -19.73 5.54 -69.87
C ALA A 145 -20.06 6.73 -70.84
N PRO A 146 -20.28 8.04 -70.46
CA PRO A 146 -20.36 8.70 -69.14
C PRO A 146 -21.45 9.84 -69.02
N VAL A 147 -21.29 10.73 -68.03
CA VAL A 147 -21.77 12.16 -67.93
C VAL A 147 -23.11 12.50 -67.23
N SER A 148 -23.03 13.61 -66.49
CA SER A 148 -23.94 14.25 -65.52
C SER A 148 -25.23 14.93 -66.02
N ARG A 149 -26.13 15.26 -65.07
CA ARG A 149 -26.88 16.54 -65.06
C ARG A 149 -27.16 17.05 -63.63
N SER A 150 -27.44 18.34 -63.50
CA SER A 150 -27.55 19.09 -62.23
C SER A 150 -28.93 19.75 -62.05
N VAL A 151 -29.31 20.00 -60.78
CA VAL A 151 -30.37 20.95 -60.38
C VAL A 151 -29.94 21.63 -59.07
N ASN A 152 -30.12 22.94 -58.95
CA ASN A 152 -29.86 23.71 -57.72
C ASN A 152 -31.09 23.72 -56.79
N ALA A 153 -30.86 23.72 -55.48
CA ALA A 153 -31.80 24.20 -54.47
C ALA A 153 -31.04 25.09 -53.48
N VAL A 154 -31.66 26.19 -53.01
CA VAL A 154 -30.98 27.25 -52.26
C VAL A 154 -31.63 27.47 -50.89
N ALA A 155 -30.77 27.51 -49.87
CA ALA A 155 -30.96 28.06 -48.52
C ALA A 155 -32.24 27.71 -47.73
N ALA A 156 -32.03 26.96 -46.65
CA ALA A 156 -32.59 27.31 -45.34
C ALA A 156 -31.39 27.52 -44.39
N ALA A 157 -31.37 28.63 -43.65
CA ALA A 157 -30.26 28.93 -42.75
C ALA A 157 -30.38 28.15 -41.44
N GLN A 158 -29.29 27.50 -41.02
CA GLN A 158 -29.12 27.09 -39.62
C GLN A 158 -28.53 28.26 -38.83
N PRO A 159 -28.87 28.41 -37.53
CA PRO A 159 -28.38 29.53 -36.73
C PRO A 159 -26.85 29.50 -36.64
N GLN A 160 -26.25 30.69 -36.51
CA GLN A 160 -24.86 30.81 -36.11
C GLN A 160 -24.70 30.11 -34.75
N ALA A 161 -23.68 29.26 -34.60
CA ALA A 161 -23.27 28.82 -33.28
C ALA A 161 -22.84 30.06 -32.48
N ASP A 162 -23.32 30.18 -31.25
CA ASP A 162 -22.77 31.16 -30.33
C ASP A 162 -21.26 30.93 -30.24
N ALA A 163 -20.50 32.03 -30.35
CA ALA A 163 -19.08 31.98 -30.10
C ALA A 163 -18.89 31.66 -28.63
N ALA A 164 -18.60 30.39 -28.31
CA ALA A 164 -18.16 29.98 -26.99
C ALA A 164 -17.06 30.94 -26.57
N VAL A 165 -17.29 31.67 -25.48
CA VAL A 165 -16.30 32.60 -24.94
C VAL A 165 -15.10 31.74 -24.59
N ALA A 166 -14.01 31.88 -25.34
CA ALA A 166 -12.77 31.21 -25.02
C ALA A 166 -12.34 31.75 -23.66
N GLU A 167 -12.36 30.87 -22.65
CA GLU A 167 -11.89 31.22 -21.32
C GLU A 167 -10.44 31.71 -21.41
N PRO A 168 -10.05 32.72 -20.60
CA PRO A 168 -8.71 33.26 -20.66
C PRO A 168 -7.70 32.13 -20.46
N SER A 169 -6.77 31.97 -21.41
CA SER A 169 -5.87 30.83 -21.45
C SER A 169 -4.82 30.93 -20.35
N VAL A 170 -5.18 30.43 -19.16
CA VAL A 170 -4.31 30.36 -17.98
C VAL A 170 -3.05 29.58 -18.34
N ASP A 171 -1.89 30.24 -18.19
CA ASP A 171 -0.60 29.63 -18.49
C ASP A 171 -0.38 28.41 -17.58
N THR A 172 -0.06 27.26 -18.16
CA THR A 172 -0.10 25.97 -17.47
C THR A 172 1.32 25.46 -17.26
N LEU A 173 1.81 25.56 -16.02
CA LEU A 173 3.19 25.27 -15.61
C LEU A 173 3.58 23.81 -15.85
N PHE A 174 2.70 22.88 -15.48
CA PHE A 174 2.79 21.44 -15.77
C PHE A 174 1.47 20.74 -15.44
N ARG A 175 1.35 19.48 -15.87
CA ARG A 175 0.16 18.64 -15.75
C ARG A 175 0.49 17.31 -15.08
N LEU A 176 -0.17 17.00 -13.97
CA LEU A 176 0.14 15.89 -13.06
C LEU A 176 -1.04 14.90 -13.00
N HIS A 177 -0.97 13.81 -13.79
CA HIS A 177 -2.13 12.93 -14.02
C HIS A 177 -1.91 11.51 -13.46
N GLY A 178 -2.96 10.85 -12.96
CA GLY A 178 -2.92 9.41 -12.62
C GLY A 178 -3.62 9.05 -11.32
N SER A 179 -2.90 8.41 -10.39
CA SER A 179 -3.46 7.73 -9.21
C SER A 179 -4.36 8.59 -8.30
N ASN A 180 -5.59 8.11 -8.05
CA ASN A 180 -6.54 8.73 -7.12
C ASN A 180 -5.98 8.81 -5.70
N THR A 181 -5.32 7.76 -5.22
CA THR A 181 -4.68 7.74 -3.89
C THR A 181 -3.67 8.88 -3.69
N ILE A 182 -3.07 9.39 -4.78
CA ILE A 182 -2.14 10.51 -4.72
C ILE A 182 -2.88 11.84 -4.97
N GLY A 183 -3.78 11.91 -5.96
CA GLY A 183 -4.51 13.14 -6.31
C GLY A 183 -5.61 13.58 -5.32
N GLU A 184 -6.16 12.66 -4.52
CA GLU A 184 -7.26 12.93 -3.56
C GLU A 184 -6.85 13.95 -2.48
N SER A 185 -5.62 13.83 -1.95
CA SER A 185 -5.09 14.69 -0.87
C SER A 185 -3.58 14.95 -0.95
N LEU A 186 -2.76 13.94 -1.29
CA LEU A 186 -1.29 14.01 -1.18
C LEU A 186 -0.64 14.97 -2.18
N ALA A 187 -1.02 14.92 -3.47
CA ALA A 187 -0.50 15.85 -4.47
C ALA A 187 -0.92 17.31 -4.18
N PRO A 188 -2.19 17.63 -3.84
CA PRO A 188 -2.57 18.97 -3.38
C PRO A 188 -1.69 19.49 -2.23
N ALA A 189 -1.56 18.74 -1.13
CA ALA A 189 -0.78 19.17 0.03
C ALA A 189 0.72 19.35 -0.28
N LEU A 190 1.29 18.46 -1.11
CA LEU A 190 2.67 18.60 -1.59
C LEU A 190 2.87 19.82 -2.49
N LEU A 191 1.88 20.17 -3.32
CA LEU A 191 1.92 21.34 -4.19
C LEU A 191 1.79 22.64 -3.39
N GLU A 192 0.89 22.69 -2.40
CA GLU A 192 0.75 23.82 -1.47
C GLU A 192 2.08 24.10 -0.74
N ALA A 193 2.63 23.09 -0.06
CA ALA A 193 3.89 23.21 0.68
C ALA A 193 5.12 23.47 -0.21
N PHE A 194 5.09 23.04 -1.48
CA PHE A 194 6.12 23.39 -2.46
C PHE A 194 6.10 24.89 -2.77
N TRP A 195 4.92 25.47 -2.99
CA TRP A 195 4.80 26.90 -3.30
C TRP A 195 5.06 27.79 -2.09
N GLU A 196 4.62 27.39 -0.88
CA GLU A 196 5.03 28.06 0.37
C GLU A 196 6.56 28.12 0.51
N ARG A 197 7.26 27.03 0.17
CA ARG A 197 8.74 26.96 0.16
C ARG A 197 9.39 27.86 -0.90
N GLU A 198 8.81 27.97 -2.09
CA GLU A 198 9.26 28.91 -3.13
C GLU A 198 8.87 30.39 -2.78
N GLY A 199 8.16 30.61 -1.67
CA GLY A 199 7.81 31.93 -1.12
C GLY A 199 6.42 32.44 -1.52
N ILE A 200 5.62 31.62 -2.21
CA ILE A 200 4.32 32.00 -2.77
C ILE A 200 3.19 31.50 -1.86
N ASN A 201 2.30 32.43 -1.49
CA ASN A 201 1.25 32.21 -0.50
C ASN A 201 -0.17 32.51 -1.04
N ASP A 202 -0.29 33.05 -2.26
CA ASP A 202 -1.58 33.22 -2.96
C ASP A 202 -1.80 31.99 -3.87
N ILE A 203 -2.38 30.95 -3.26
CA ILE A 203 -2.67 29.65 -3.86
C ILE A 203 -4.18 29.41 -3.71
N SER A 204 -4.85 29.05 -4.80
CA SER A 204 -6.27 28.69 -4.79
C SER A 204 -6.51 27.39 -5.56
N LEU A 205 -7.03 26.38 -4.88
CA LEU A 205 -7.55 25.16 -5.49
C LEU A 205 -8.93 25.44 -6.09
N GLU A 206 -9.06 25.31 -7.41
CA GLU A 206 -10.35 25.33 -8.09
C GLU A 206 -10.72 23.89 -8.52
N GLN A 207 -11.85 23.39 -8.01
CA GLN A 207 -12.38 22.09 -8.42
C GLN A 207 -13.32 22.28 -9.62
N LEU A 208 -13.02 21.59 -10.72
CA LEU A 208 -13.86 21.60 -11.92
C LEU A 208 -15.03 20.62 -11.78
N GLU A 209 -16.08 20.76 -12.60
CA GLU A 209 -17.30 19.94 -12.52
C GLU A 209 -17.14 18.50 -13.08
N ALA A 210 -16.23 17.74 -12.50
CA ALA A 210 -16.22 16.27 -12.48
C ALA A 210 -15.39 15.78 -11.28
N ASP A 211 -15.83 14.72 -10.60
CA ASP A 211 -15.20 14.31 -9.34
C ASP A 211 -13.70 14.00 -9.49
N VAL A 212 -12.92 14.64 -8.62
CA VAL A 212 -11.44 14.57 -8.51
C VAL A 212 -10.64 15.16 -9.70
N GLU A 213 -11.23 15.99 -10.57
CA GLU A 213 -10.45 16.97 -11.36
C GLU A 213 -10.28 18.28 -10.58
N ARG A 214 -9.03 18.74 -10.44
CA ARG A 214 -8.69 20.02 -9.78
C ARG A 214 -7.65 20.77 -10.60
N ASP A 215 -7.85 22.06 -10.78
CA ASP A 215 -6.80 22.96 -11.24
C ASP A 215 -6.30 23.76 -10.03
N MET A 216 -5.01 23.68 -9.75
CA MET A 216 -4.39 24.58 -8.76
C MET A 216 -3.98 25.86 -9.49
N LEU A 217 -4.55 26.99 -9.09
CA LEU A 217 -4.14 28.31 -9.55
C LEU A 217 -3.20 28.95 -8.52
N ILE A 218 -2.10 29.52 -9.00
CA ILE A 218 -1.04 30.14 -8.21
C ILE A 218 -0.76 31.54 -8.76
N ARG A 219 -0.62 32.55 -7.89
CA ARG A 219 -0.08 33.86 -8.29
C ARG A 219 1.32 34.06 -7.71
N THR A 220 2.29 34.28 -8.58
CA THR A 220 3.69 34.48 -8.22
C THR A 220 3.96 35.85 -7.58
N GLU A 221 3.22 36.89 -7.99
CA GLU A 221 3.30 38.26 -7.47
C GLU A 221 1.91 38.90 -7.35
N GLU A 222 1.74 39.89 -6.47
CA GLU A 222 0.46 40.59 -6.26
C GLU A 222 0.01 41.33 -7.54
N GLY A 223 -1.09 40.89 -8.13
CA GLY A 223 -1.61 41.43 -9.39
C GLY A 223 -1.04 40.78 -10.66
N ALA A 224 -0.26 39.71 -10.54
CA ALA A 224 0.05 38.84 -11.67
C ALA A 224 -1.20 38.06 -12.15
N GLU A 225 -1.24 37.72 -13.44
CA GLU A 225 -2.19 36.71 -13.93
C GLU A 225 -1.89 35.34 -13.27
N PRO A 226 -2.92 34.55 -12.92
CA PRO A 226 -2.68 33.24 -12.33
C PRO A 226 -2.01 32.30 -13.32
N GLN A 227 -1.18 31.39 -12.80
CA GLN A 227 -0.65 30.24 -13.53
C GLN A 227 -1.25 28.95 -12.94
N ARG A 228 -1.42 27.92 -13.78
CA ARG A 228 -2.11 26.67 -13.45
C ARG A 228 -1.15 25.48 -13.31
N ILE A 229 -1.49 24.58 -12.39
CA ILE A 229 -1.10 23.16 -12.43
C ILE A 229 -2.38 22.31 -12.58
N GLU A 230 -2.45 21.49 -13.64
CA GLU A 230 -3.59 20.61 -13.93
C GLU A 230 -3.42 19.28 -13.16
N LEU A 231 -4.35 18.93 -12.26
CA LEU A 231 -4.31 17.71 -11.45
C LEU A 231 -5.50 16.80 -11.78
N LYS A 232 -5.24 15.64 -12.39
CA LYS A 232 -6.29 14.71 -12.84
C LYS A 232 -6.13 13.30 -12.29
N ALA A 233 -7.02 12.95 -11.37
CA ALA A 233 -6.96 11.77 -10.55
C ALA A 233 -7.90 10.66 -11.08
N HIS A 234 -7.42 9.91 -12.08
CA HIS A 234 -8.18 8.89 -12.82
C HIS A 234 -7.49 7.51 -12.86
N GLY A 235 -6.75 7.16 -11.81
CA GLY A 235 -6.08 5.89 -11.59
C GLY A 235 -4.71 5.80 -12.25
N SER A 236 -3.78 5.02 -11.68
CA SER A 236 -2.38 4.92 -12.12
C SER A 236 -2.18 4.68 -13.63
N SER A 237 -3.12 3.97 -14.26
CA SER A 237 -3.07 3.63 -15.69
C SER A 237 -3.46 4.78 -16.62
N THR A 238 -3.97 5.92 -16.12
CA THR A 238 -4.28 7.11 -16.95
C THR A 238 -3.13 8.10 -16.99
N GLY A 239 -2.29 8.20 -15.95
CA GLY A 239 -1.05 8.99 -15.98
C GLY A 239 -0.13 8.58 -17.13
N PHE A 240 0.15 7.29 -17.26
CA PHE A 240 0.94 6.74 -18.38
C PHE A 240 0.28 6.97 -19.75
N LYS A 241 -1.06 6.97 -19.83
CA LYS A 241 -1.79 7.33 -21.07
C LYS A 241 -1.75 8.85 -21.35
N GLY A 242 -1.66 9.67 -20.31
CA GLY A 242 -1.44 11.11 -20.40
C GLY A 242 -0.08 11.42 -21.00
N LEU A 243 0.99 10.82 -20.46
CA LEU A 243 2.33 10.89 -21.03
C LEU A 243 2.32 10.41 -22.50
N ALA A 244 1.76 9.25 -22.80
CA ALA A 244 1.70 8.71 -24.17
C ALA A 244 0.99 9.61 -25.20
N LYS A 245 0.15 10.56 -24.73
CA LYS A 245 -0.57 11.53 -25.54
C LYS A 245 -0.02 12.95 -25.44
N GLN A 246 1.07 13.18 -24.70
CA GLN A 246 1.58 14.51 -24.35
C GLN A 246 0.53 15.40 -23.64
N GLN A 247 -0.41 14.76 -22.93
CA GLN A 247 -1.47 15.36 -22.12
C GLN A 247 -1.11 15.46 -20.63
N ALA A 248 -0.03 14.83 -20.20
CA ALA A 248 0.56 14.98 -18.87
C ALA A 248 2.06 15.23 -19.02
N ASP A 249 2.67 15.86 -18.03
CA ASP A 249 4.12 16.06 -17.91
C ASP A 249 4.72 15.17 -16.82
N LEU A 250 3.93 14.87 -15.77
CA LEU A 250 4.25 13.93 -14.70
C LEU A 250 3.11 12.90 -14.53
N ALA A 251 3.45 11.64 -14.23
CA ALA A 251 2.46 10.58 -14.00
C ALA A 251 2.46 10.04 -12.56
N MET A 252 1.34 10.17 -11.86
CA MET A 252 1.12 9.61 -10.52
C MET A 252 0.72 8.14 -10.58
N ALA A 253 1.33 7.27 -9.77
CA ALA A 253 0.95 5.85 -9.70
C ALA A 253 1.02 5.26 -8.27
N SER A 254 0.01 4.47 -7.87
CA SER A 254 0.00 3.65 -6.64
C SER A 254 0.55 2.23 -6.86
N ARG A 255 1.31 2.04 -7.94
CA ARG A 255 1.96 0.79 -8.38
C ARG A 255 3.13 1.12 -9.30
N ARG A 256 4.02 0.15 -9.52
CA ARG A 256 5.02 0.27 -10.59
C ARG A 256 4.35 0.40 -11.97
N ILE A 257 5.03 1.10 -12.88
CA ILE A 257 4.76 1.04 -14.33
C ILE A 257 4.80 -0.42 -14.80
N LYS A 258 3.85 -0.85 -15.63
CA LYS A 258 3.86 -2.22 -16.20
C LYS A 258 4.81 -2.27 -17.38
N GLU A 259 5.36 -3.43 -17.69
CA GLU A 259 6.31 -3.59 -18.81
C GLU A 259 5.71 -3.13 -20.16
N ASN A 260 4.41 -3.37 -20.40
CA ASN A 260 3.73 -2.88 -21.62
C ASN A 260 3.46 -1.36 -21.63
N GLU A 261 3.45 -0.71 -20.47
CA GLU A 261 3.37 0.76 -20.34
C GLU A 261 4.77 1.37 -20.52
N ARG A 262 5.79 0.72 -19.94
CA ARG A 262 7.22 1.07 -20.05
C ARG A 262 7.68 1.01 -21.51
N GLN A 263 7.48 -0.11 -22.20
CA GLN A 263 7.84 -0.29 -23.62
C GLN A 263 7.15 0.70 -24.56
N ALA A 264 5.94 1.16 -24.22
CA ALA A 264 5.19 2.12 -25.02
C ALA A 264 5.68 3.57 -24.85
N LEU A 265 6.30 3.88 -23.69
CA LEU A 265 6.81 5.22 -23.35
C LEU A 265 8.33 5.36 -23.55
N GLU A 266 9.07 4.24 -23.54
CA GLU A 266 10.52 4.18 -23.72
C GLU A 266 11.05 4.91 -24.98
N PRO A 267 10.39 4.85 -26.16
CA PRO A 267 10.79 5.62 -27.34
C PRO A 267 10.55 7.15 -27.25
N LEU A 268 9.76 7.61 -26.27
CA LEU A 268 9.41 9.03 -26.08
C LEU A 268 10.17 9.67 -24.91
N TYR A 269 10.40 8.90 -23.83
CA TYR A 269 10.75 9.41 -22.51
C TYR A 269 11.85 8.61 -21.79
N GLY A 270 12.52 7.69 -22.50
CA GLY A 270 13.55 6.83 -21.93
C GLY A 270 13.01 5.75 -20.99
N ASP A 271 13.90 5.00 -20.33
CA ASP A 271 13.49 3.96 -19.38
C ASP A 271 12.87 4.58 -18.12
N LEU A 272 11.54 4.63 -18.09
CA LEU A 272 10.77 5.07 -16.92
C LEU A 272 10.90 4.13 -15.71
N SER A 273 11.63 3.01 -15.79
CA SER A 273 12.02 2.17 -14.63
C SER A 273 13.43 2.47 -14.08
N SER A 274 14.08 3.52 -14.59
CA SER A 274 15.35 4.05 -14.10
C SER A 274 15.16 4.92 -12.85
N VAL A 275 16.21 5.06 -12.03
CA VAL A 275 16.18 5.85 -10.77
C VAL A 275 15.96 7.35 -10.99
N ASN A 276 16.24 7.83 -12.21
CA ASN A 276 16.05 9.22 -12.64
C ASN A 276 14.62 9.51 -13.14
N ALA A 277 13.77 8.48 -13.24
CA ALA A 277 12.41 8.59 -13.76
C ALA A 277 11.37 7.97 -12.82
N GLU A 278 11.73 7.00 -11.99
CA GLU A 278 10.84 6.37 -11.02
C GLU A 278 11.12 6.90 -9.61
N HIS A 279 10.29 7.85 -9.17
CA HIS A 279 10.44 8.51 -7.87
C HIS A 279 9.40 7.93 -6.91
N VAL A 280 9.85 7.14 -5.92
CA VAL A 280 8.98 6.79 -4.79
C VAL A 280 8.79 8.06 -3.96
N ILE A 281 7.56 8.55 -3.89
CA ILE A 281 7.19 9.77 -3.17
C ILE A 281 6.73 9.48 -1.73
N GLY A 282 6.42 8.24 -1.41
CA GLY A 282 5.92 7.83 -0.11
C GLY A 282 5.39 6.40 -0.14
N MET A 283 4.89 5.95 1.00
CA MET A 283 4.35 4.61 1.21
C MET A 283 2.91 4.69 1.73
N ASP A 284 2.13 3.66 1.49
CA ASP A 284 0.78 3.50 2.03
C ASP A 284 0.53 2.03 2.39
N GLY A 285 -0.32 1.79 3.39
CA GLY A 285 -0.73 0.46 3.82
C GLY A 285 -2.25 0.37 3.83
N LEU A 286 -2.79 -0.63 3.12
CA LEU A 286 -4.21 -0.94 3.20
C LEU A 286 -4.47 -1.70 4.50
N ALA A 287 -4.97 -1.01 5.52
CA ALA A 287 -5.45 -1.62 6.74
C ALA A 287 -6.75 -2.39 6.46
N ILE A 288 -6.81 -3.64 6.91
CA ILE A 288 -8.08 -4.35 7.05
C ILE A 288 -8.71 -3.89 8.37
N ILE A 289 -9.98 -3.50 8.31
CA ILE A 289 -10.72 -2.98 9.46
C ILE A 289 -11.98 -3.81 9.72
N VAL A 290 -12.30 -4.00 11.00
CA VAL A 290 -13.49 -4.70 11.48
C VAL A 290 -14.13 -3.93 12.65
N HIS A 291 -15.33 -4.35 13.05
CA HIS A 291 -15.97 -3.82 14.26
C HIS A 291 -15.05 -3.94 15.50
N PRO A 292 -14.99 -2.93 16.38
CA PRO A 292 -14.22 -2.94 17.63
C PRO A 292 -14.31 -4.19 18.49
N GLU A 293 -15.47 -4.84 18.51
CA GLU A 293 -15.76 -6.01 19.36
C GLU A 293 -15.50 -7.35 18.65
N ASN A 294 -14.98 -7.34 17.42
CA ASN A 294 -14.57 -8.56 16.74
C ASN A 294 -13.32 -9.16 17.45
N PRO A 295 -13.38 -10.42 17.94
CA PRO A 295 -12.33 -11.03 18.74
C PRO A 295 -11.10 -11.46 17.92
N LEU A 296 -11.18 -11.47 16.58
CA LEU A 296 -10.04 -11.78 15.73
C LEU A 296 -9.03 -10.61 15.77
N ASN A 297 -7.74 -10.95 15.87
CA ASN A 297 -6.64 -9.98 15.85
C ASN A 297 -5.87 -10.00 14.52
N SER A 298 -6.02 -11.07 13.73
CA SER A 298 -5.35 -11.24 12.45
C SER A 298 -6.17 -12.04 11.43
N LEU A 299 -5.85 -11.85 10.15
CA LEU A 299 -6.33 -12.67 9.02
C LEU A 299 -5.22 -12.86 7.99
N ALA A 300 -5.20 -14.00 7.30
CA ALA A 300 -4.33 -14.26 6.16
C ALA A 300 -4.95 -13.78 4.83
N THR A 301 -4.15 -13.58 3.77
CA THR A 301 -4.71 -13.06 2.50
C THR A 301 -5.68 -14.01 1.82
N GLU A 302 -5.61 -15.33 2.04
CA GLU A 302 -6.63 -16.29 1.57
C GLU A 302 -7.96 -16.03 2.27
N GLN A 303 -7.93 -15.90 3.60
CA GLN A 303 -9.13 -15.67 4.41
C GLN A 303 -9.79 -14.33 4.06
N LEU A 304 -8.99 -13.30 3.77
CA LEU A 304 -9.48 -12.04 3.23
C LEU A 304 -10.12 -12.22 1.85
N ALA A 305 -9.54 -13.03 0.96
CA ALA A 305 -10.15 -13.32 -0.33
C ALA A 305 -11.48 -14.08 -0.21
N GLN A 306 -11.57 -15.05 0.72
CA GLN A 306 -12.78 -15.83 1.00
C GLN A 306 -13.89 -14.98 1.64
N LEU A 307 -13.56 -14.09 2.57
CA LEU A 307 -14.51 -13.15 3.17
C LEU A 307 -15.05 -12.15 2.14
N PHE A 308 -14.17 -11.51 1.38
CA PHE A 308 -14.58 -10.50 0.40
C PHE A 308 -15.22 -11.08 -0.87
N SER A 309 -15.07 -12.38 -1.15
CA SER A 309 -15.83 -13.08 -2.20
C SER A 309 -17.20 -13.57 -1.75
N GLY A 310 -17.45 -13.66 -0.44
CA GLY A 310 -18.64 -14.30 0.13
C GLY A 310 -18.56 -15.84 0.15
N GLU A 311 -17.39 -16.43 -0.06
CA GLU A 311 -17.15 -17.87 0.17
C GLU A 311 -17.26 -18.21 1.66
N VAL A 312 -16.73 -17.33 2.52
CA VAL A 312 -17.01 -17.30 3.96
C VAL A 312 -18.02 -16.19 4.21
N SER A 313 -19.11 -16.52 4.91
CA SER A 313 -20.27 -15.65 5.09
C SER A 313 -20.68 -15.44 6.55
N ASN A 314 -20.10 -16.20 7.48
CA ASN A 314 -20.28 -16.04 8.93
C ASN A 314 -18.92 -16.08 9.65
N TRP A 315 -18.71 -15.17 10.60
CA TRP A 315 -17.45 -15.05 11.32
C TRP A 315 -17.04 -16.30 12.12
N SER A 316 -18.00 -17.13 12.53
CA SER A 316 -17.74 -18.39 13.24
C SER A 316 -16.98 -19.42 12.39
N GLU A 317 -17.03 -19.32 11.06
CA GLU A 317 -16.26 -20.15 10.14
C GLU A 317 -14.74 -19.92 10.29
N LEU A 318 -14.34 -18.75 10.79
CA LEU A 318 -12.94 -18.36 11.08
C LEU A 318 -12.65 -18.28 12.58
N GLY A 319 -13.51 -18.84 13.44
CA GLY A 319 -13.37 -18.82 14.90
C GLY A 319 -13.81 -17.51 15.57
N GLY A 320 -14.48 -16.61 14.84
CA GLY A 320 -15.16 -15.44 15.39
C GLY A 320 -16.54 -15.75 15.99
N PRO A 321 -17.36 -14.73 16.28
CA PRO A 321 -18.74 -14.91 16.77
C PRO A 321 -19.66 -15.50 15.69
N ASP A 322 -20.80 -16.07 16.11
CA ASP A 322 -21.89 -16.43 15.18
C ASP A 322 -22.63 -15.17 14.71
N LEU A 323 -22.03 -14.49 13.73
CA LEU A 323 -22.54 -13.27 13.09
C LEU A 323 -22.29 -13.35 11.58
N PRO A 324 -23.27 -12.97 10.73
CA PRO A 324 -23.03 -12.75 9.30
C PRO A 324 -21.93 -11.73 9.04
N VAL A 325 -21.17 -11.93 7.97
CA VAL A 325 -20.15 -11.00 7.49
C VAL A 325 -20.81 -9.93 6.63
N VAL A 326 -20.62 -8.65 6.98
CA VAL A 326 -21.09 -7.51 6.18
C VAL A 326 -19.90 -6.87 5.47
N ILE A 327 -19.86 -7.01 4.15
CA ILE A 327 -18.69 -6.63 3.34
C ILE A 327 -18.81 -5.18 2.91
N TYR A 328 -17.92 -4.32 3.41
CA TYR A 328 -17.76 -2.93 2.94
C TYR A 328 -16.53 -2.79 2.04
N SER A 329 -16.74 -2.26 0.83
CA SER A 329 -15.68 -2.01 -0.15
C SER A 329 -15.65 -0.52 -0.49
N ARG A 330 -14.47 -0.02 -0.89
CA ARG A 330 -14.44 1.22 -1.69
C ARG A 330 -15.15 1.01 -3.03
N ASP A 331 -15.57 2.11 -3.64
CA ASP A 331 -16.11 2.23 -4.99
C ASP A 331 -15.19 1.65 -6.10
N SER A 332 -15.67 1.59 -7.34
CA SER A 332 -14.93 1.00 -8.46
C SER A 332 -13.76 1.85 -8.97
N ASN A 333 -13.73 3.14 -8.64
CA ASN A 333 -12.79 4.13 -9.16
C ASN A 333 -11.62 4.36 -8.17
N SER A 334 -11.83 4.01 -6.89
CA SER A 334 -10.85 4.16 -5.82
C SER A 334 -9.58 3.37 -6.08
N GLY A 335 -8.44 4.07 -6.01
CA GLY A 335 -7.12 3.43 -6.03
C GLY A 335 -6.91 2.44 -4.87
N THR A 336 -7.67 2.55 -3.78
CA THR A 336 -7.63 1.61 -2.64
C THR A 336 -8.37 0.30 -2.96
N TRP A 337 -9.51 0.36 -3.67
CA TRP A 337 -10.13 -0.84 -4.24
C TRP A 337 -9.20 -1.51 -5.27
N ASP A 338 -8.57 -0.72 -6.14
CA ASP A 338 -7.69 -1.22 -7.20
C ASP A 338 -6.48 -2.00 -6.63
N SER A 339 -5.88 -1.52 -5.53
CA SER A 339 -4.84 -2.24 -4.79
C SER A 339 -5.36 -3.48 -4.06
N PHE A 340 -6.46 -3.41 -3.31
CA PHE A 340 -7.02 -4.58 -2.60
C PHE A 340 -7.37 -5.72 -3.58
N ASN A 341 -8.02 -5.38 -4.69
CA ASN A 341 -8.35 -6.28 -5.80
C ASN A 341 -7.09 -6.94 -6.40
N SER A 342 -5.97 -6.21 -6.47
CA SER A 342 -4.71 -6.74 -7.02
C SER A 342 -3.86 -7.52 -6.02
N MET A 343 -3.95 -7.24 -4.72
CA MET A 343 -3.09 -7.82 -3.67
C MET A 343 -3.76 -8.99 -2.93
N VAL A 344 -5.09 -9.04 -2.89
CA VAL A 344 -5.87 -10.07 -2.19
C VAL A 344 -6.68 -10.89 -3.20
N LEU A 345 -7.69 -10.29 -3.82
CA LEU A 345 -8.67 -11.04 -4.63
C LEU A 345 -8.01 -11.76 -5.82
N LYS A 346 -7.27 -11.04 -6.68
CA LYS A 346 -6.62 -11.62 -7.86
C LYS A 346 -5.46 -12.57 -7.53
N GLN A 347 -4.82 -12.42 -6.37
CA GLN A 347 -3.77 -13.36 -5.93
C GLN A 347 -4.37 -14.76 -5.68
N HIS A 348 -5.60 -14.80 -5.15
CA HIS A 348 -6.34 -16.02 -4.83
C HIS A 348 -7.44 -16.36 -5.86
N ALA A 349 -7.34 -15.81 -7.07
CA ALA A 349 -8.29 -15.99 -8.19
C ALA A 349 -9.77 -15.64 -7.86
N ALA A 350 -10.00 -14.88 -6.79
CA ALA A 350 -11.32 -14.47 -6.31
C ALA A 350 -11.81 -13.17 -6.98
N THR A 351 -13.11 -12.91 -6.82
CA THR A 351 -13.80 -11.65 -7.16
C THR A 351 -14.56 -11.15 -5.95
N LEU A 352 -14.81 -9.84 -5.86
CA LEU A 352 -15.64 -9.27 -4.79
C LEU A 352 -17.09 -9.79 -4.90
N SER A 353 -17.72 -10.10 -3.77
CA SER A 353 -19.15 -10.45 -3.69
C SER A 353 -20.05 -9.37 -4.30
N GLU A 354 -21.14 -9.80 -4.93
CA GLU A 354 -22.21 -8.89 -5.41
C GLU A 354 -22.98 -8.24 -4.25
N GLU A 355 -22.90 -8.82 -3.04
CA GLU A 355 -23.52 -8.29 -1.81
C GLU A 355 -22.68 -7.19 -1.12
N ALA A 356 -21.46 -6.91 -1.63
CA ALA A 356 -20.54 -5.95 -1.02
C ALA A 356 -21.02 -4.49 -1.17
N ILE A 357 -21.22 -3.83 -0.03
CA ILE A 357 -21.64 -2.43 0.04
C ILE A 357 -20.47 -1.54 -0.39
N ARG A 358 -20.57 -0.94 -1.58
CA ARG A 358 -19.56 -0.01 -2.11
C ARG A 358 -19.81 1.42 -1.65
N LEU A 359 -18.77 2.06 -1.12
CA LEU A 359 -18.78 3.43 -0.63
C LEU A 359 -17.64 4.26 -1.24
N GLU A 360 -17.91 5.53 -1.52
CA GLU A 360 -16.92 6.47 -2.04
C GLU A 360 -16.13 7.15 -0.91
N SER A 361 -16.75 7.47 0.21
CA SER A 361 -16.06 8.10 1.34
C SER A 361 -15.31 7.05 2.19
N SER A 362 -13.99 7.21 2.33
CA SER A 362 -13.21 6.42 3.30
C SER A 362 -13.69 6.65 4.73
N SER A 363 -13.97 7.90 5.11
CA SER A 363 -14.42 8.23 6.47
C SER A 363 -15.77 7.59 6.78
N GLU A 364 -16.69 7.53 5.81
CA GLU A 364 -17.96 6.82 5.96
C GLU A 364 -17.76 5.30 6.12
N LEU A 365 -16.91 4.70 5.29
CA LEU A 365 -16.59 3.27 5.35
C LEU A 365 -16.03 2.89 6.73
N SER A 366 -15.06 3.66 7.26
CA SER A 366 -14.54 3.41 8.61
C SER A 366 -15.56 3.64 9.72
N GLU A 367 -16.48 4.60 9.58
CA GLU A 367 -17.52 4.84 10.59
C GLU A 367 -18.56 3.71 10.58
N ARG A 368 -19.06 3.27 9.41
CA ARG A 368 -19.99 2.15 9.31
C ARG A 368 -19.41 0.84 9.84
N VAL A 369 -18.17 0.51 9.46
CA VAL A 369 -17.47 -0.67 10.01
C VAL A 369 -17.30 -0.59 11.53
N SER A 370 -17.18 0.63 12.10
CA SER A 370 -17.11 0.82 13.56
C SER A 370 -18.44 0.70 14.30
N GLN A 371 -19.58 0.69 13.59
CA GLN A 371 -20.92 0.66 14.17
C GLN A 371 -21.67 -0.67 13.96
N GLU A 372 -21.23 -1.51 13.01
CA GLU A 372 -21.93 -2.73 12.60
C GLU A 372 -21.13 -3.99 12.97
N ALA A 373 -21.62 -4.77 13.93
CA ALA A 373 -20.87 -5.86 14.58
C ALA A 373 -20.33 -6.94 13.63
N GLY A 374 -21.01 -7.20 12.51
CA GLY A 374 -20.59 -8.16 11.49
C GLY A 374 -19.64 -7.59 10.42
N ALA A 375 -19.29 -6.30 10.47
CA ALA A 375 -18.66 -5.63 9.36
C ALA A 375 -17.15 -5.91 9.20
N ILE A 376 -16.73 -6.03 7.93
CA ILE A 376 -15.33 -5.97 7.48
C ILE A 376 -15.19 -4.93 6.37
N GLY A 377 -14.06 -4.23 6.33
CA GLY A 377 -13.68 -3.34 5.24
C GLY A 377 -12.16 -3.25 5.06
N PHE A 378 -11.72 -2.55 4.02
CA PHE A 378 -10.30 -2.25 3.77
C PHE A 378 -10.14 -0.76 3.47
N ILE A 379 -9.06 -0.14 3.96
CA ILE A 379 -8.90 1.31 3.90
C ILE A 379 -7.42 1.74 3.97
N GLY A 380 -7.08 2.90 3.41
CA GLY A 380 -5.73 3.46 3.57
C GLY A 380 -5.50 3.96 4.99
N LEU A 381 -4.29 3.81 5.53
CA LEU A 381 -3.98 4.05 6.95
C LEU A 381 -4.51 5.37 7.56
N PRO A 382 -4.54 6.54 6.86
CA PRO A 382 -5.11 7.79 7.42
C PRO A 382 -6.56 7.68 7.91
N TYR A 383 -7.32 6.71 7.38
CA TYR A 383 -8.76 6.57 7.59
C TYR A 383 -9.14 5.45 8.58
N VAL A 384 -8.19 4.93 9.36
CA VAL A 384 -8.49 3.99 10.46
C VAL A 384 -8.99 4.78 11.68
N LEU A 385 -10.28 5.14 11.69
CA LEU A 385 -10.84 6.10 12.66
C LEU A 385 -11.31 5.44 13.97
N ARG A 386 -12.41 4.70 13.90
CA ARG A 386 -13.08 4.04 15.04
C ARG A 386 -13.24 2.54 14.87
N ALA A 387 -12.80 1.98 13.75
CA ALA A 387 -12.75 0.55 13.54
C ALA A 387 -11.49 -0.05 14.18
N LYS A 388 -11.49 -1.36 14.46
CA LYS A 388 -10.30 -2.11 14.85
C LYS A 388 -9.56 -2.52 13.58
N ALA A 389 -8.28 -2.16 13.47
CA ALA A 389 -7.43 -2.69 12.41
C ALA A 389 -6.94 -4.10 12.79
N LEU A 390 -6.82 -4.99 11.80
CA LEU A 390 -6.25 -6.33 11.97
C LEU A 390 -4.81 -6.38 11.49
N ALA A 391 -4.02 -7.27 12.10
CA ALA A 391 -2.77 -7.71 11.51
C ALA A 391 -3.06 -8.60 10.28
N VAL A 392 -2.27 -8.46 9.22
CA VAL A 392 -2.39 -9.29 8.02
C VAL A 392 -1.20 -10.22 7.95
N ALA A 393 -1.46 -11.51 7.77
CA ALA A 393 -0.47 -12.50 7.38
C ALA A 393 -0.54 -12.72 5.86
N ASP A 394 0.57 -13.12 5.26
CA ASP A 394 0.60 -13.48 3.83
C ASP A 394 -0.32 -14.68 3.55
N GLU A 395 -0.08 -15.76 4.28
CA GLU A 395 -0.78 -17.03 4.18
C GLU A 395 -1.13 -17.55 5.58
N VAL A 396 -2.09 -18.48 5.67
CA VAL A 396 -2.49 -19.11 6.93
C VAL A 396 -1.29 -19.81 7.58
N GLY A 397 -0.79 -19.23 8.68
CA GLY A 397 0.36 -19.74 9.45
C GLY A 397 1.65 -18.92 9.28
N ALA A 398 1.71 -17.96 8.35
CA ALA A 398 2.77 -16.95 8.34
C ALA A 398 2.57 -15.91 9.46
N LEU A 399 3.64 -15.19 9.81
CA LEU A 399 3.63 -14.13 10.81
C LEU A 399 2.61 -13.03 10.44
N PRO A 400 1.61 -12.73 11.28
CA PRO A 400 0.73 -11.59 11.06
C PRO A 400 1.43 -10.29 11.41
N VAL A 401 1.35 -9.30 10.52
CA VAL A 401 1.97 -7.98 10.68
C VAL A 401 0.89 -6.90 10.74
N PHE A 402 0.94 -6.00 11.72
CA PHE A 402 0.04 -4.84 11.78
C PHE A 402 0.47 -3.74 10.79
N PRO A 403 -0.48 -2.93 10.25
CA PRO A 403 -0.17 -1.76 9.44
C PRO A 403 0.32 -0.59 10.33
N THR A 404 1.63 -0.44 10.49
CA THR A 404 2.25 0.72 11.18
C THR A 404 3.17 1.48 10.23
N SER A 405 3.51 2.72 10.54
CA SER A 405 4.48 3.48 9.75
C SER A 405 5.81 2.74 9.63
N PHE A 406 6.23 2.02 10.68
CA PHE A 406 7.41 1.16 10.61
C PHE A 406 7.24 0.03 9.58
N THR A 407 6.27 -0.86 9.76
CA THR A 407 6.12 -2.07 8.94
C THR A 407 5.76 -1.76 7.48
N ILE A 408 5.19 -0.59 7.22
CA ILE A 408 4.94 -0.06 5.88
C ILE A 408 6.22 0.59 5.30
N SER A 409 7.00 1.35 6.08
CA SER A 409 8.27 1.97 5.63
C SER A 409 9.37 0.95 5.28
N THR A 410 9.40 -0.17 5.99
CA THR A 410 10.27 -1.32 5.70
C THR A 410 9.71 -2.24 4.62
N GLU A 411 8.45 -2.03 4.22
CA GLU A 411 7.68 -2.92 3.33
C GLU A 411 7.59 -4.36 3.85
N ASP A 412 7.51 -4.55 5.17
CA ASP A 412 7.33 -5.85 5.81
C ASP A 412 5.82 -6.23 5.86
N TYR A 413 4.92 -5.24 6.07
CA TYR A 413 3.46 -5.43 6.08
C TYR A 413 2.90 -5.88 4.71
N PRO A 414 2.06 -6.93 4.61
CA PRO A 414 1.66 -7.53 3.33
C PRO A 414 0.95 -6.60 2.35
N LEU A 415 0.03 -5.75 2.84
CA LEU A 415 -0.78 -4.88 1.98
C LEU A 415 -0.16 -3.48 1.82
N THR A 416 1.17 -3.43 1.76
CA THR A 416 1.96 -2.22 1.53
C THR A 416 2.06 -1.89 0.04
N ARG A 417 1.87 -0.62 -0.32
CA ARG A 417 2.13 -0.07 -1.65
C ARG A 417 3.10 1.12 -1.59
N ARG A 418 4.03 1.15 -2.54
CA ARG A 418 4.80 2.36 -2.88
C ARG A 418 3.91 3.32 -3.68
N LEU A 419 3.99 4.59 -3.36
CA LEU A 419 3.42 5.69 -4.14
C LEU A 419 4.52 6.30 -5.01
N TYR A 420 4.23 6.53 -6.28
CA TYR A 420 5.20 6.95 -7.30
C TYR A 420 4.75 8.23 -8.01
N ILE A 421 5.73 9.07 -8.35
CA ILE A 421 5.66 9.94 -9.53
C ILE A 421 6.66 9.42 -10.55
N TYR A 422 6.23 9.40 -11.80
CA TYR A 422 7.07 9.11 -12.95
C TYR A 422 7.40 10.40 -13.70
N GLU A 423 8.69 10.69 -13.78
CA GLU A 423 9.28 11.84 -14.46
C GLU A 423 9.88 11.41 -15.81
N PRO A 424 9.52 12.06 -16.94
CA PRO A 424 10.17 11.79 -18.22
C PRO A 424 11.67 12.13 -18.21
N THR A 425 12.55 11.26 -18.71
CA THR A 425 14.02 11.51 -18.68
C THR A 425 14.50 12.64 -19.60
N ASN A 426 13.59 13.34 -20.27
CA ASN A 426 13.82 14.51 -21.11
C ASN A 426 13.14 15.78 -20.56
N LEU A 427 12.57 15.73 -19.35
CA LEU A 427 12.08 16.92 -18.65
C LEU A 427 13.27 17.85 -18.30
N PRO A 428 13.17 19.18 -18.51
CA PRO A 428 14.24 20.10 -18.15
C PRO A 428 14.46 20.17 -16.64
N LEU A 429 15.71 20.10 -16.19
CA LEU A 429 16.09 20.11 -14.76
C LEU A 429 15.83 21.48 -14.08
N ASP A 430 15.63 22.53 -14.85
CA ASP A 430 15.22 23.86 -14.40
C ASP A 430 13.69 24.06 -14.35
N SER A 431 12.92 23.11 -14.88
CA SER A 431 11.45 23.17 -14.90
C SER A 431 10.83 23.15 -13.49
N VAL A 432 9.65 23.76 -13.35
CA VAL A 432 8.88 23.73 -12.10
C VAL A 432 8.53 22.29 -11.71
N ALA A 433 8.18 21.45 -12.70
CA ALA A 433 7.88 20.03 -12.49
C ALA A 433 9.06 19.24 -11.90
N HIS A 434 10.29 19.47 -12.37
CA HIS A 434 11.48 18.84 -11.80
C HIS A 434 11.75 19.33 -10.36
N ARG A 435 11.69 20.65 -10.12
CA ARG A 435 11.86 21.21 -8.76
C ARG A 435 10.80 20.68 -7.78
N PHE A 436 9.57 20.51 -8.23
CA PHE A 436 8.50 19.89 -7.44
C PHE A 436 8.83 18.43 -7.09
N VAL A 437 9.30 17.62 -8.04
CA VAL A 437 9.68 16.22 -7.78
C VAL A 437 10.84 16.11 -6.78
N GLU A 438 11.88 16.94 -6.89
CA GLU A 438 12.97 16.96 -5.92
C GLU A 438 12.54 17.55 -4.55
N PHE A 439 11.60 18.51 -4.51
CA PHE A 439 10.95 18.94 -3.27
C PHE A 439 10.24 17.77 -2.58
N ILE A 440 9.45 16.97 -3.30
CA ILE A 440 8.79 15.79 -2.71
C ILE A 440 9.84 14.79 -2.17
N GLY A 441 11.00 14.71 -2.81
CA GLY A 441 12.15 13.92 -2.35
C GLY A 441 12.85 14.45 -1.09
N SER A 442 12.72 15.74 -0.77
CA SER A 442 13.37 16.43 0.36
C SER A 442 12.88 15.96 1.73
N GLU A 443 13.52 16.43 2.81
CA GLU A 443 13.08 16.08 4.17
C GLU A 443 11.79 16.83 4.55
N GLU A 444 11.60 18.05 4.04
CA GLU A 444 10.39 18.85 4.23
C GLU A 444 9.19 18.24 3.46
N GLY A 445 9.37 17.91 2.18
CA GLY A 445 8.32 17.27 1.38
C GLY A 445 7.93 15.88 1.91
N GLN A 446 8.89 15.12 2.44
CA GLN A 446 8.60 13.86 3.13
C GLN A 446 7.93 14.03 4.51
N GLU A 447 7.91 15.23 5.09
CA GLU A 447 7.11 15.50 6.30
C GLU A 447 5.64 15.80 5.95
N VAL A 448 5.39 16.51 4.83
CA VAL A 448 4.02 16.68 4.29
C VAL A 448 3.36 15.33 3.97
N VAL A 449 4.12 14.36 3.47
CA VAL A 449 3.67 12.96 3.32
C VAL A 449 3.17 12.38 4.65
N ARG A 450 3.92 12.58 5.75
CA ARG A 450 3.56 12.13 7.10
C ARG A 450 2.30 12.83 7.60
N GLU A 451 2.15 14.12 7.35
CA GLU A 451 1.05 14.93 7.88
C GLU A 451 -0.27 14.69 7.13
N THR A 452 -0.18 14.31 5.85
CA THR A 452 -1.31 13.75 5.09
C THR A 452 -1.67 12.32 5.56
N GLY A 453 -0.93 11.75 6.51
CA GLY A 453 -1.14 10.42 7.09
C GLY A 453 -0.55 9.27 6.27
N PHE A 454 0.13 9.56 5.16
CA PHE A 454 0.89 8.57 4.39
C PHE A 454 2.24 8.30 5.07
N VAL A 455 2.85 7.17 4.74
CA VAL A 455 4.08 6.74 5.41
C VAL A 455 5.30 7.34 4.70
N SER A 456 5.96 8.24 5.42
CA SER A 456 7.16 8.98 4.99
C SER A 456 8.38 8.06 4.79
N GLN A 457 9.31 8.50 3.93
CA GLN A 457 10.64 7.90 3.76
C GLN A 457 11.72 8.59 4.62
N ASN A 458 11.38 9.57 5.46
CA ASN A 458 12.31 10.17 6.41
C ASN A 458 12.76 9.12 7.45
N ILE A 459 14.06 9.01 7.66
CA ILE A 459 14.65 7.91 8.43
C ILE A 459 14.41 8.10 9.93
N ARG A 460 13.65 7.18 10.52
CA ARG A 460 13.45 7.06 11.97
C ARG A 460 14.30 5.93 12.56
N ARG A 461 14.68 6.08 13.83
CA ARG A 461 15.29 5.04 14.66
C ARG A 461 14.21 4.29 15.41
N ILE A 462 14.30 2.97 15.44
CA ILE A 462 13.31 2.11 16.06
C ILE A 462 14.00 1.09 16.96
N GLN A 463 13.43 0.87 18.14
CA GLN A 463 13.77 -0.21 19.03
C GLN A 463 12.72 -1.32 18.81
N PRO A 464 12.95 -2.25 17.86
CA PRO A 464 12.02 -3.35 17.67
C PRO A 464 12.01 -4.23 18.92
N ALA A 465 10.87 -4.83 19.25
CA ALA A 465 10.84 -5.85 20.29
C ALA A 465 11.74 -7.03 19.91
N LEU A 466 12.50 -7.50 20.89
CA LEU A 466 13.35 -8.68 20.79
C LEU A 466 12.83 -9.69 21.82
N ASN A 467 12.46 -10.88 21.37
CA ASN A 467 11.90 -11.96 22.19
C ASN A 467 12.76 -13.23 22.08
N GLU A 468 12.49 -14.22 22.94
CA GLU A 468 13.23 -15.49 23.01
C GLU A 468 12.92 -16.46 21.84
N GLU A 469 12.05 -16.07 20.89
CA GLU A 469 11.75 -16.84 19.68
C GLU A 469 12.69 -16.50 18.51
N LEU A 470 13.41 -15.38 18.60
CA LEU A 470 14.42 -14.97 17.63
C LEU A 470 15.74 -15.73 17.85
N PRO A 471 16.52 -16.05 16.80
CA PRO A 471 17.80 -16.73 16.95
C PRO A 471 18.80 -15.93 17.78
N ASP A 472 19.58 -16.60 18.64
CA ASP A 472 20.64 -16.00 19.47
C ASP A 472 21.56 -15.05 18.66
N GLU A 473 21.98 -15.46 17.46
CA GLU A 473 22.81 -14.61 16.58
C GLU A 473 22.11 -13.30 16.19
N TYR A 474 20.79 -13.32 15.92
CA TYR A 474 20.04 -12.09 15.65
C TYR A 474 19.94 -11.23 16.91
N LEU A 475 19.73 -11.83 18.09
CA LEU A 475 19.65 -11.12 19.37
C LEU A 475 20.99 -10.45 19.75
N ASP A 476 22.13 -11.11 19.54
CA ASP A 476 23.48 -10.57 19.75
C ASP A 476 23.80 -9.38 18.81
N ILE A 477 23.25 -9.38 17.60
CA ILE A 477 23.44 -8.29 16.63
C ILE A 477 22.45 -7.13 16.89
N ALA A 478 21.20 -7.44 17.20
CA ALA A 478 20.15 -6.46 17.45
C ALA A 478 20.31 -5.72 18.79
N SER A 479 20.75 -6.43 19.83
CA SER A 479 20.91 -5.87 21.17
C SER A 479 21.87 -4.67 21.21
N GLY A 480 21.50 -3.65 22.00
CA GLY A 480 22.27 -2.40 22.11
C GLY A 480 22.28 -1.50 20.86
N GLY A 481 21.56 -1.87 19.79
CA GLY A 481 21.37 -1.05 18.59
C GLY A 481 19.96 -0.46 18.47
N SER A 482 19.70 0.21 17.35
CA SER A 482 18.36 0.52 16.85
C SER A 482 18.29 0.15 15.38
N ARG A 483 17.16 -0.38 14.89
CA ARG A 483 16.92 -0.57 13.45
C ARG A 483 16.49 0.76 12.83
N LEU A 484 16.90 1.05 11.59
CA LEU A 484 16.38 2.17 10.81
C LEU A 484 15.06 1.80 10.13
N SER A 485 14.17 2.77 9.91
CA SER A 485 12.86 2.59 9.27
C SER A 485 12.93 2.39 7.73
N LEU A 486 13.80 1.48 7.27
CA LEU A 486 13.93 1.06 5.88
C LEU A 486 14.59 -0.32 5.76
N ASN A 487 14.39 -0.94 4.59
CA ASN A 487 15.10 -2.13 4.15
C ASN A 487 15.76 -1.84 2.79
N PHE A 488 17.05 -2.10 2.62
CA PHE A 488 17.64 -2.08 1.28
C PHE A 488 17.17 -3.31 0.50
N ARG A 489 16.64 -3.07 -0.71
CA ARG A 489 16.04 -4.09 -1.59
C ARG A 489 16.66 -4.03 -3.00
N PHE A 490 16.60 -5.16 -3.69
CA PHE A 490 17.32 -5.40 -4.95
C PHE A 490 16.34 -5.70 -6.09
N LYS A 491 16.67 -5.28 -7.32
CA LYS A 491 15.92 -5.67 -8.53
C LYS A 491 15.91 -7.20 -8.64
N SER A 492 14.74 -7.80 -8.90
CA SER A 492 14.53 -9.25 -8.77
C SER A 492 15.52 -10.07 -9.60
N GLY A 493 16.06 -11.14 -9.01
CA GLY A 493 17.12 -11.97 -9.60
C GLY A 493 18.52 -11.34 -9.64
N THR A 494 18.73 -10.13 -9.12
CA THR A 494 20.02 -9.40 -9.23
C THR A 494 20.63 -9.03 -7.87
N PHE A 495 21.84 -8.47 -7.95
CA PHE A 495 22.54 -7.78 -6.87
C PHE A 495 22.47 -6.24 -6.99
N VAL A 496 21.64 -5.71 -7.89
CA VAL A 496 21.50 -4.27 -8.12
C VAL A 496 20.40 -3.72 -7.21
N LEU A 497 20.71 -2.70 -6.40
CA LEU A 497 19.72 -1.99 -5.59
C LEU A 497 18.57 -1.47 -6.47
N ASP A 498 17.32 -1.53 -5.99
CA ASP A 498 16.20 -0.95 -6.73
C ASP A 498 16.16 0.60 -6.65
N SER A 499 15.26 1.23 -7.41
CA SER A 499 15.08 2.69 -7.47
C SER A 499 14.89 3.35 -6.09
N LYS A 500 14.08 2.75 -5.21
CA LYS A 500 13.88 3.25 -3.84
C LYS A 500 15.17 3.04 -3.05
N ALA A 501 15.75 1.85 -3.09
CA ALA A 501 16.97 1.52 -2.36
C ALA A 501 18.18 2.39 -2.77
N GLN A 502 18.26 2.83 -4.04
CA GLN A 502 19.27 3.78 -4.52
C GLN A 502 19.04 5.20 -3.96
N ARG A 503 17.79 5.67 -3.86
CA ARG A 503 17.47 6.97 -3.21
C ARG A 503 17.54 6.89 -1.68
N ASP A 504 17.21 5.74 -1.08
CA ASP A 504 17.38 5.46 0.35
C ASP A 504 18.86 5.52 0.75
N MET A 505 19.80 5.11 -0.11
CA MET A 505 21.23 5.29 0.14
C MET A 505 21.56 6.77 0.41
N SER A 506 21.07 7.68 -0.44
CA SER A 506 21.18 9.14 -0.24
C SER A 506 20.55 9.61 1.08
N ARG A 507 19.41 9.04 1.49
CA ARG A 507 18.78 9.35 2.79
C ARG A 507 19.62 8.85 3.96
N VAL A 508 20.20 7.65 3.87
CA VAL A 508 21.06 7.05 4.92
C VAL A 508 22.34 7.86 5.11
N ILE A 509 22.93 8.38 4.04
CA ILE A 509 24.10 9.26 4.12
C ILE A 509 23.75 10.55 4.89
N ARG A 510 22.71 11.28 4.47
CA ARG A 510 22.26 12.50 5.17
C ARG A 510 21.90 12.25 6.63
N PHE A 511 21.29 11.10 6.93
CA PHE A 511 21.02 10.69 8.30
C PHE A 511 22.30 10.61 9.13
N PHE A 512 23.40 10.04 8.63
CA PHE A 512 24.67 9.98 9.36
C PHE A 512 25.47 11.30 9.36
N GLU A 513 25.33 12.13 8.33
CA GLU A 513 25.86 13.51 8.33
C GLU A 513 25.22 14.33 9.47
N ASN A 514 23.89 14.19 9.64
CA ASN A 514 23.13 14.81 10.74
C ASN A 514 23.27 14.06 12.08
N ASN A 515 23.84 12.85 12.10
CA ASN A 515 24.01 12.02 13.31
C ASN A 515 25.44 11.43 13.40
N PRO A 516 26.48 12.28 13.56
CA PRO A 516 27.88 11.85 13.52
C PRO A 516 28.29 10.99 14.73
N GLY A 517 29.40 10.26 14.56
CA GLY A 517 30.01 9.43 15.62
C GLY A 517 29.36 8.05 15.82
N GLN A 518 28.45 7.65 14.94
CA GLN A 518 27.68 6.40 15.05
C GLN A 518 28.30 5.28 14.22
N SER A 519 27.98 4.04 14.60
CA SER A 519 28.49 2.84 13.95
C SER A 519 27.36 2.02 13.34
N VAL A 520 27.52 1.59 12.09
CA VAL A 520 26.52 0.83 11.35
C VAL A 520 26.80 -0.67 11.44
N VAL A 521 25.76 -1.45 11.67
CA VAL A 521 25.76 -2.89 11.46
C VAL A 521 24.74 -3.22 10.38
N LEU A 522 25.09 -4.11 9.46
CA LEU A 522 24.20 -4.55 8.38
C LEU A 522 23.85 -6.03 8.54
N ILE A 523 22.56 -6.36 8.41
CA ILE A 523 22.08 -7.74 8.47
C ILE A 523 21.38 -8.07 7.15
N GLY A 524 21.97 -8.96 6.36
CA GLY A 524 21.38 -9.44 5.13
C GLY A 524 20.52 -10.68 5.33
N PHE A 525 19.48 -10.80 4.52
CA PHE A 525 18.53 -11.92 4.51
C PHE A 525 18.25 -12.42 3.07
N SER A 526 17.62 -13.59 2.98
CA SER A 526 17.11 -14.19 1.75
C SER A 526 15.74 -14.84 1.97
N ASP A 527 15.13 -15.31 0.88
CA ASP A 527 14.12 -16.35 0.96
C ASP A 527 14.77 -17.73 1.19
N ASN A 528 13.95 -18.76 1.40
CA ASN A 528 14.37 -20.15 1.60
C ASN A 528 14.78 -20.90 0.31
N VAL A 529 14.87 -20.24 -0.85
CA VAL A 529 14.99 -20.92 -2.15
C VAL A 529 16.45 -21.28 -2.45
N GLY A 530 16.94 -22.32 -1.78
CA GLY A 530 18.27 -22.86 -1.99
C GLY A 530 18.76 -23.74 -0.85
N GLU A 531 20.05 -24.06 -0.86
CA GLU A 531 20.73 -24.64 0.30
C GLU A 531 20.98 -23.53 1.34
N SER A 532 20.70 -23.77 2.63
CA SER A 532 20.78 -22.72 3.65
C SER A 532 22.17 -22.05 3.76
N GLU A 533 23.27 -22.79 3.55
CA GLU A 533 24.62 -22.20 3.46
C GLU A 533 24.76 -21.25 2.26
N ARG A 534 24.17 -21.59 1.10
CA ARG A 534 24.13 -20.71 -0.07
C ARG A 534 23.27 -19.46 0.21
N ASN A 535 22.16 -19.63 0.92
CA ASN A 535 21.29 -18.53 1.36
C ASN A 535 22.05 -17.58 2.31
N ARG A 536 22.82 -18.13 3.26
CA ARG A 536 23.70 -17.39 4.18
C ARG A 536 24.81 -16.63 3.45
N GLN A 537 25.40 -17.22 2.40
CA GLN A 537 26.38 -16.54 1.54
C GLN A 537 25.75 -15.42 0.68
N LEU A 538 24.59 -15.67 0.05
CA LEU A 538 23.89 -14.69 -0.81
C LEU A 538 23.40 -13.47 -0.01
N SER A 539 22.88 -13.70 1.19
CA SER A 539 22.46 -12.66 2.12
C SER A 539 23.65 -11.82 2.63
N LEU A 540 24.76 -12.47 3.00
CA LEU A 540 26.01 -11.77 3.34
C LEU A 540 26.53 -10.92 2.18
N GLN A 541 26.53 -11.42 0.94
CA GLN A 541 26.96 -10.68 -0.25
C GLN A 541 26.10 -9.42 -0.50
N ARG A 542 24.77 -9.51 -0.33
CA ARG A 542 23.87 -8.34 -0.42
C ARG A 542 24.22 -7.29 0.64
N ALA A 543 24.46 -7.70 1.89
CA ALA A 543 24.84 -6.78 2.95
C ALA A 543 26.25 -6.17 2.74
N GLN A 544 27.16 -6.91 2.10
CA GLN A 544 28.48 -6.39 1.70
C GLN A 544 28.40 -5.33 0.60
N ILE A 545 27.48 -5.44 -0.36
CA ILE A 545 27.25 -4.39 -1.37
C ILE A 545 26.78 -3.09 -0.70
N VAL A 546 25.83 -3.18 0.24
CA VAL A 546 25.37 -2.03 1.03
C VAL A 546 26.52 -1.46 1.88
N ARG A 547 27.37 -2.32 2.47
CA ARG A 547 28.60 -1.88 3.18
C ARG A 547 29.51 -1.06 2.26
N ASP A 548 29.79 -1.54 1.06
CA ASP A 548 30.79 -0.94 0.19
C ASP A 548 30.31 0.42 -0.37
N GLU A 549 29.02 0.56 -0.66
CA GLU A 549 28.40 1.85 -0.97
C GLU A 549 28.48 2.84 0.22
N LEU A 550 28.24 2.37 1.45
CA LEU A 550 28.33 3.22 2.66
C LEU A 550 29.78 3.62 2.99
N LEU A 551 30.73 2.70 2.91
CA LEU A 551 32.16 2.95 3.12
C LEU A 551 32.74 3.89 2.07
N ALA A 552 32.33 3.76 0.80
CA ALA A 552 32.74 4.66 -0.29
C ALA A 552 32.35 6.13 -0.05
N ARG A 553 31.44 6.37 0.89
CA ARG A 553 30.94 7.71 1.29
C ARG A 553 31.26 8.04 2.76
N GLY A 554 32.21 7.34 3.37
CA GLY A 554 32.76 7.64 4.69
C GLY A 554 31.95 7.15 5.88
N ILE A 555 30.86 6.39 5.67
CA ILE A 555 30.02 5.89 6.75
C ILE A 555 30.66 4.67 7.41
N ASN A 556 30.84 4.72 8.74
CA ASN A 556 31.53 3.68 9.51
C ASN A 556 30.66 2.42 9.71
N VAL A 557 30.83 1.42 8.83
CA VAL A 557 30.20 0.09 8.98
C VAL A 557 31.14 -0.85 9.75
N VAL A 558 30.77 -1.19 10.99
CA VAL A 558 31.62 -1.96 11.91
C VAL A 558 31.41 -3.47 11.84
N ALA A 559 30.24 -3.92 11.37
CA ALA A 559 29.95 -5.35 11.19
C ALA A 559 28.93 -5.58 10.06
N VAL A 560 29.02 -6.74 9.42
CA VAL A 560 28.13 -7.18 8.32
C VAL A 560 27.86 -8.66 8.48
N HIS A 561 26.59 -9.03 8.57
CA HIS A 561 26.11 -10.38 8.81
C HIS A 561 25.21 -10.84 7.64
N GLY A 562 25.17 -12.15 7.40
CA GLY A 562 24.20 -12.79 6.52
C GLY A 562 23.51 -13.89 7.29
N MET A 563 22.19 -13.79 7.42
CA MET A 563 21.36 -14.71 8.22
C MET A 563 20.69 -15.79 7.36
N GLY A 564 20.82 -15.69 6.03
CA GLY A 564 20.09 -16.54 5.09
C GLY A 564 18.59 -16.34 5.23
N ASP A 565 17.88 -17.46 5.34
CA ASP A 565 16.43 -17.59 5.42
C ASP A 565 15.87 -17.52 6.86
N GLN A 566 16.72 -17.23 7.86
CA GLN A 566 16.31 -16.98 9.24
C GLN A 566 15.57 -15.64 9.38
N VAL A 567 14.73 -15.52 10.42
CA VAL A 567 13.88 -14.33 10.70
C VAL A 567 13.11 -13.87 9.44
N PRO A 568 12.25 -14.73 8.86
CA PRO A 568 11.34 -14.32 7.79
C PRO A 568 10.32 -13.31 8.33
N VAL A 569 10.08 -12.25 7.55
CA VAL A 569 9.05 -11.23 7.83
C VAL A 569 7.76 -11.50 7.05
N ALA A 570 7.76 -12.54 6.22
CA ALA A 570 6.76 -12.83 5.21
C ALA A 570 6.79 -14.32 4.83
N SER A 571 5.75 -14.78 4.12
CA SER A 571 5.66 -16.13 3.53
C SER A 571 6.85 -16.44 2.65
N ASN A 572 7.35 -17.68 2.69
CA ASN A 572 8.32 -18.17 1.70
C ASN A 572 7.68 -18.95 0.55
N GLU A 573 6.40 -19.29 0.61
CA GLU A 573 5.68 -20.01 -0.46
C GLU A 573 5.15 -19.04 -1.53
N THR A 574 4.71 -17.85 -1.13
CA THR A 574 4.32 -16.77 -2.06
C THR A 574 5.53 -16.05 -2.66
N ALA A 575 5.42 -15.59 -3.92
CA ALA A 575 6.47 -14.78 -4.53
C ALA A 575 6.61 -13.41 -3.82
N ALA A 576 5.50 -12.77 -3.47
CA ALA A 576 5.49 -11.47 -2.80
C ALA A 576 6.08 -11.51 -1.38
N GLY A 577 6.00 -12.65 -0.69
CA GLY A 577 6.64 -12.83 0.61
C GLY A 577 8.13 -13.11 0.52
N ARG A 578 8.56 -14.00 -0.41
CA ARG A 578 9.98 -14.21 -0.72
C ARG A 578 10.69 -12.89 -1.09
N ASP A 579 10.02 -12.04 -1.87
CA ASP A 579 10.54 -10.73 -2.26
C ASP A 579 10.74 -9.77 -1.08
N ARG A 580 10.00 -9.93 0.03
CA ARG A 580 10.22 -9.20 1.29
C ARG A 580 11.30 -9.82 2.16
N ASN A 581 11.40 -11.16 2.20
CA ASN A 581 12.45 -11.87 2.94
C ASN A 581 13.86 -11.57 2.39
N ARG A 582 14.00 -11.28 1.08
CA ARG A 582 15.27 -10.80 0.46
C ARG A 582 15.61 -9.33 0.76
N ARG A 583 15.74 -8.99 2.04
CA ARG A 583 16.07 -7.65 2.56
C ARG A 583 17.53 -7.53 3.06
N VAL A 584 18.03 -6.30 3.17
CA VAL A 584 19.16 -5.94 4.06
C VAL A 584 18.68 -4.87 5.03
N GLU A 585 18.79 -5.17 6.32
CA GLU A 585 18.46 -4.25 7.41
C GLU A 585 19.66 -3.38 7.79
N VAL A 586 19.39 -2.13 8.18
CA VAL A 586 20.39 -1.20 8.69
C VAL A 586 20.18 -0.99 10.18
N TRP A 587 21.19 -1.32 10.96
CA TRP A 587 21.21 -1.16 12.41
C TRP A 587 22.27 -0.14 12.82
N VAL A 588 21.96 0.67 13.83
CA VAL A 588 22.84 1.74 14.32
C VAL A 588 23.16 1.55 15.80
N ARG A 589 24.45 1.61 16.14
CA ARG A 589 24.95 1.51 17.51
C ARG A 589 25.66 2.82 17.90
N GLY A 590 25.37 3.27 19.11
CA GLY A 590 26.04 4.41 19.76
C GLY A 590 25.28 5.74 19.69
N TYR A 591 24.79 6.19 20.84
CA TYR A 591 24.86 7.59 21.26
C TYR A 591 25.10 7.59 22.78
N ASN A 592 26.14 8.27 23.25
CA ASN A 592 26.41 8.37 24.69
C ASN A 592 25.41 9.35 25.34
N SER A 593 24.32 8.82 25.87
CA SER A 593 23.29 9.55 26.63
C SER A 593 23.76 9.95 28.04
N GLY A 594 24.94 10.57 28.14
CA GLY A 594 25.44 11.26 29.34
C GLY A 594 25.85 10.40 30.54
N VAL A 595 25.49 9.11 30.59
CA VAL A 595 25.86 8.21 31.69
C VAL A 595 27.33 7.78 31.55
N ALA A 596 28.20 8.48 32.28
CA ALA A 596 29.58 8.03 32.45
C ALA A 596 29.60 6.72 33.26
N LEU A 597 30.14 5.65 32.66
CA LEU A 597 30.49 4.43 33.38
C LEU A 597 31.49 4.78 34.50
N ARG A 598 31.24 4.28 35.71
CA ARG A 598 32.05 4.44 36.92
C ARG A 598 32.42 3.07 37.48
#